data_AF-A0A1E3PF56-F1
#
_entry.id   AF-A0A1E3PF56-F1
#
_cell.length_a   1.000
_cell.length_b   1.000
_cell.length_c   1.000
_cell.angle_alpha   90.00
_cell.angle_beta   90.00
_cell.angle_gamma   90.00
#
_symmetry.space_group_name_H-M   'P 1'
#
loop_
_entity.id
_entity.type
_entity.pdbx_description
1 polymer ?
#
loop_
_entity_poly.entity_id
_entity_poly.type
_entity_poly.pdbx_seq_one_letter_code
_entity_poly.pdbx_strand_id
1 'polypeptide(L)'
;MALYHQQHLSTRNVYVGLIKHAKFIDKRISFKNNFPHIQNVIFPLGFDTLERLLMAKYYLPEPMAQILDPFFETTSMVCLIRHADNEVYNTVSSQLNYLENIRNGSAKGVSPWWASKIHLIEPPVSTLGISSTVARDLLKQGDADRQSLEKYMLPGVLDYILEKNPYY
;
A
#
# COMPACT_ATOMS: atom_id res chain seq x y z
N MET A 1 18.76 -5.12 0.11
CA MET A 1 17.61 -5.84 -0.49
C MET A 1 18.16 -7.07 -1.16
N ALA A 2 17.54 -8.24 -1.03
CA ALA A 2 17.95 -9.44 -1.76
C ALA A 2 16.98 -9.66 -2.94
N LEU A 3 17.52 -9.73 -4.16
CA LEU A 3 16.78 -9.96 -5.41
C LEU A 3 16.67 -11.46 -5.66
N TYR A 4 15.46 -11.99 -5.78
CA TYR A 4 15.24 -13.45 -5.81
C TYR A 4 14.78 -14.02 -7.14
N HIS A 5 14.28 -13.22 -8.09
CA HIS A 5 13.91 -13.72 -9.42
C HIS A 5 13.65 -12.55 -10.37
N GLN A 6 14.19 -12.62 -11.59
CA GLN A 6 13.73 -11.85 -12.75
C GLN A 6 12.85 -12.78 -13.58
N GLN A 7 11.56 -12.49 -13.70
CA GLN A 7 10.68 -13.14 -14.69
C GLN A 7 10.36 -12.12 -15.78
N HIS A 8 10.53 -12.51 -17.03
CA HIS A 8 10.10 -11.71 -18.19
C HIS A 8 8.58 -11.80 -18.35
N LEU A 9 7.85 -11.07 -17.50
CA LEU A 9 6.47 -10.70 -17.81
C LEU A 9 6.54 -9.58 -18.86
N SER A 10 6.01 -9.89 -20.05
CA SER A 10 6.18 -9.16 -21.31
C SER A 10 6.29 -7.63 -21.16
N THR A 11 7.41 -7.09 -21.67
CA THR A 11 7.84 -5.66 -21.76
C THR A 11 8.42 -4.96 -20.53
N ARG A 12 8.42 -5.55 -19.32
CA ARG A 12 8.98 -4.89 -18.12
C ARG A 12 9.90 -5.79 -17.30
N ASN A 13 10.94 -5.19 -16.72
CA ASN A 13 11.79 -5.86 -15.75
C ASN A 13 11.04 -5.94 -14.41
N VAL A 14 10.64 -7.16 -14.02
CA VAL A 14 10.03 -7.43 -12.71
C VAL A 14 11.09 -8.01 -11.79
N TYR A 15 11.20 -7.40 -10.61
CA TYR A 15 12.11 -7.83 -9.56
C TYR A 15 11.32 -8.15 -8.30
N VAL A 16 11.56 -9.32 -7.73
CA VAL A 16 11.02 -9.69 -6.42
C VAL A 16 12.15 -9.64 -5.39
N GLY A 17 11.91 -8.94 -4.28
CA GLY A 17 12.89 -8.88 -3.20
C GLY A 17 12.27 -8.62 -1.84
N LEU A 18 13.01 -9.01 -0.80
CA LEU A 18 12.58 -8.87 0.59
C LEU A 18 13.23 -7.64 1.22
N ILE A 19 12.46 -6.94 2.06
CA ILE A 19 12.89 -5.76 2.80
C ILE A 19 12.46 -5.87 4.27
N LYS A 20 13.41 -5.60 5.18
CA LYS A 20 13.16 -5.64 6.64
C LYS A 20 12.63 -4.33 7.21
N HIS A 21 12.64 -3.27 6.39
CA HIS A 21 12.22 -1.94 6.82
C HIS A 21 10.70 -1.80 6.80
N ALA A 22 10.12 -1.41 7.93
CA ALA A 22 8.68 -1.16 8.05
C ALA A 22 8.29 0.20 7.45
N LYS A 23 9.04 1.26 7.75
CA LYS A 23 8.74 2.63 7.31
C LYS A 23 9.05 2.83 5.82
N PHE A 24 8.22 3.60 5.12
CA PHE A 24 8.39 3.88 3.69
C PHE A 24 9.69 4.65 3.38
N ILE A 25 10.10 5.57 4.26
CA ILE A 25 11.37 6.31 4.11
C ILE A 25 12.56 5.35 4.10
N ASP A 26 12.62 4.44 5.07
CA ASP A 26 13.67 3.43 5.16
C ASP A 26 13.67 2.52 3.92
N LYS A 27 12.48 2.17 3.40
CA LYS A 27 12.36 1.44 2.13
C LYS A 27 12.94 2.24 0.96
N ARG A 28 12.63 3.54 0.87
CA ARG A 28 13.13 4.44 -0.18
C ARG A 28 14.65 4.60 -0.11
N ILE A 29 15.22 4.73 1.09
CA ILE A 29 16.68 4.81 1.30
C ILE A 29 17.35 3.51 0.88
N SER A 30 16.83 2.37 1.34
CA SER A 30 17.33 1.05 0.94
C SER A 30 17.28 0.87 -0.57
N PHE A 31 16.16 1.26 -1.20
CA PHE A 31 16.01 1.19 -2.65
C PHE A 31 17.00 2.12 -3.37
N LYS A 32 17.21 3.35 -2.91
CA LYS A 32 18.21 4.28 -3.46
C LYS A 32 19.62 3.68 -3.46
N ASN A 33 19.99 3.03 -2.37
CA ASN A 33 21.34 2.46 -2.22
C ASN A 33 21.55 1.25 -3.13
N ASN A 34 20.51 0.47 -3.42
CA ASN A 34 20.60 -0.71 -4.28
C ASN A 34 20.35 -0.37 -5.76
N PHE A 35 19.63 0.71 -6.05
CA PHE A 35 19.27 1.16 -7.41
C PHE A 35 19.49 2.68 -7.55
N PRO A 36 20.75 3.16 -7.50
CA PRO A 36 21.05 4.59 -7.46
C PRO A 36 20.65 5.36 -8.72
N HIS A 37 20.48 4.66 -9.84
CA HIS A 37 20.01 5.23 -11.11
C HIS A 37 18.50 5.52 -11.11
N ILE A 38 17.73 4.95 -10.17
CA ILE A 38 16.28 5.20 -10.07
C ILE A 38 16.05 6.43 -9.20
N GLN A 39 15.75 7.55 -9.87
CA GLN A 39 15.53 8.84 -9.21
C GLN A 39 14.14 8.92 -8.57
N ASN A 40 13.10 8.47 -9.27
CA ASN A 40 11.71 8.57 -8.82
C ASN A 40 11.16 7.19 -8.48
N VAL A 41 10.48 7.09 -7.33
CA VAL A 41 9.83 5.85 -6.89
C VAL A 41 8.34 6.11 -6.68
N ILE A 42 7.51 5.19 -7.16
CA ILE A 42 6.08 5.22 -6.91
C ILE A 42 5.74 4.08 -5.94
N PHE A 43 5.15 4.42 -4.79
CA PHE A 43 4.60 3.41 -3.88
C PHE A 43 3.10 3.25 -4.11
N PRO A 44 2.63 2.06 -4.50
CA PRO A 44 1.22 1.73 -4.41
C PRO A 44 0.85 1.41 -2.95
N LEU A 45 -0.25 1.96 -2.45
CA LEU A 45 -0.78 1.67 -1.12
C LEU A 45 -2.31 1.88 -1.07
N GLY A 46 -2.94 1.44 0.02
CA GLY A 46 -4.35 1.76 0.30
C GLY A 46 -4.50 2.97 1.22
N PHE A 47 -5.68 3.58 1.23
CA PHE A 47 -5.95 4.82 1.97
C PHE A 47 -5.57 4.76 3.46
N ASP A 48 -5.92 3.69 4.18
CA ASP A 48 -5.55 3.55 5.62
C ASP A 48 -4.03 3.57 5.85
N THR A 49 -3.24 3.21 4.84
CA THR A 49 -1.78 3.27 4.90
C THR A 49 -1.27 4.66 4.57
N LEU A 50 -1.96 5.40 3.69
CA LEU A 50 -1.67 6.80 3.40
C LEU A 50 -1.89 7.65 4.65
N GLU A 51 -3.02 7.49 5.32
CA GLU A 51 -3.30 8.21 6.57
C GLU A 51 -2.21 7.94 7.60
N ARG A 52 -1.84 6.67 7.81
CA ARG A 52 -0.75 6.30 8.71
C ARG A 52 0.60 6.89 8.30
N LEU A 53 0.92 6.92 7.01
CA LEU A 53 2.13 7.58 6.50
C LEU A 53 2.17 9.06 6.90
N LEU A 54 1.02 9.73 6.98
CA LEU A 54 0.92 11.15 7.30
C LEU A 54 0.59 11.43 8.78
N MET A 55 0.74 10.43 9.67
CA MET A 55 0.59 10.64 11.12
C MET A 55 1.93 11.02 11.77
N ALA A 56 1.97 12.19 12.40
CA ALA A 56 3.15 12.72 13.09
C ALA A 56 3.77 11.76 14.12
N LYS A 57 2.95 10.94 14.80
CA LYS A 57 3.41 10.00 15.85
C LYS A 57 4.46 8.99 15.37
N TYR A 58 4.55 8.71 14.07
CA TYR A 58 5.54 7.76 13.52
C TYR A 58 6.92 8.39 13.23
N TYR A 59 7.05 9.70 13.43
CA TYR A 59 8.25 10.48 13.13
C TYR A 59 8.88 11.12 14.35
N LEU A 60 8.30 10.94 15.53
CA LEU A 60 8.87 11.46 16.77
C LEU A 60 10.27 10.84 17.05
N PRO A 61 11.19 11.62 17.63
CA PRO A 61 11.01 13.00 18.12
C PRO A 61 11.09 14.09 17.04
N GLU A 62 11.47 13.76 15.81
CA GLU A 62 11.66 14.72 14.74
C GLU A 62 10.32 15.27 14.20
N PRO A 63 10.28 16.54 13.74
CA PRO A 63 9.14 17.05 13.00
C PRO A 63 8.91 16.24 11.71
N MET A 64 7.68 15.75 11.52
CA MET A 64 7.30 14.95 10.35
C MET A 64 7.71 15.59 9.01
N ALA A 65 7.60 16.92 8.89
CA ALA A 65 8.00 17.64 7.68
C ALA A 65 9.49 17.47 7.35
N GLN A 66 10.38 17.53 8.35
CA GLN A 66 11.83 17.35 8.12
C GLN A 66 12.16 15.96 7.57
N ILE A 67 11.35 14.96 7.89
CA ILE A 67 11.53 13.59 7.42
C ILE A 67 10.84 13.35 6.07
N LEU A 68 9.62 13.85 5.91
CA LEU A 68 8.79 13.56 4.73
C LEU A 68 9.00 14.51 3.56
N ASP A 69 9.49 15.72 3.77
CA ASP A 69 9.82 16.63 2.66
C ASP A 69 10.84 16.00 1.69
N PRO A 70 12.04 15.56 2.12
CA PRO A 70 13.00 14.92 1.21
C PRO A 70 12.48 13.58 0.65
N PHE A 71 11.56 12.91 1.36
CA PHE A 71 10.91 11.71 0.86
C PHE A 71 10.01 12.03 -0.34
N PHE A 72 9.15 13.04 -0.24
CA PHE A 72 8.19 13.42 -1.29
C PHE A 72 8.83 14.13 -2.50
N GLU A 73 10.05 14.67 -2.37
CA GLU A 73 10.80 15.20 -3.51
C GLU A 73 11.00 14.14 -4.61
N THR A 74 11.32 12.91 -4.19
CA THR A 74 11.70 11.79 -5.09
C THR A 74 10.69 10.64 -5.11
N THR A 75 9.55 10.81 -4.45
CA THR A 75 8.59 9.73 -4.26
C THR A 75 7.16 10.21 -4.46
N SER A 76 6.39 9.46 -5.24
CA SER A 76 4.94 9.66 -5.39
C SER A 76 4.16 8.47 -4.84
N MET A 77 2.98 8.72 -4.31
CA MET A 77 2.06 7.72 -3.81
C MET A 77 0.94 7.51 -4.82
N VAL A 78 0.68 6.25 -5.16
CA VAL A 78 -0.57 5.86 -5.81
C VAL A 78 -1.42 5.16 -4.76
N CYS A 79 -2.51 5.80 -4.38
CA CYS A 79 -3.37 5.35 -3.31
C CYS A 79 -4.69 4.86 -3.88
N LEU A 80 -4.98 3.57 -3.69
CA LEU A 80 -6.25 3.00 -4.08
C LEU A 80 -7.33 3.43 -3.09
N ILE A 81 -8.42 3.98 -3.63
CA ILE A 81 -9.62 4.32 -2.88
C ILE A 81 -10.22 3.04 -2.33
N ARG A 82 -10.61 3.06 -1.05
CA ARG A 82 -11.30 1.95 -0.42
C ARG A 82 -12.80 2.18 -0.46
N HIS A 83 -13.54 1.25 -1.04
CA HIS A 83 -14.98 1.17 -0.88
C HIS A 83 -15.23 0.31 0.35
N ALA A 84 -15.50 0.96 1.50
CA ALA A 84 -15.80 0.25 2.73
C ALA A 84 -17.23 -0.32 2.67
N ASP A 85 -17.43 -1.52 3.20
CA ASP A 85 -18.77 -2.13 3.31
C ASP A 85 -19.66 -1.41 4.36
N ASN A 86 -19.06 -0.63 5.28
CA ASN A 86 -19.76 0.16 6.30
C ASN A 86 -19.58 1.66 6.04
N GLU A 87 -20.66 2.31 5.60
CA GLU A 87 -20.73 3.68 5.06
C GLU A 87 -20.42 4.81 6.07
N VAL A 88 -20.20 4.51 7.35
CA VAL A 88 -20.10 5.54 8.40
C VAL A 88 -18.70 6.16 8.48
N TYR A 89 -17.65 5.42 8.10
CA TYR A 89 -16.25 5.86 8.17
C TYR A 89 -15.50 5.48 6.89
N ASN A 90 -14.65 6.37 6.38
CA ASN A 90 -13.84 6.18 5.16
C ASN A 90 -14.64 6.07 3.85
N THR A 91 -15.66 6.90 3.66
CA THR A 91 -16.35 7.03 2.37
C THR A 91 -15.41 7.53 1.28
N VAL A 92 -15.74 7.27 0.00
CA VAL A 92 -14.98 7.83 -1.14
C VAL A 92 -14.86 9.35 -1.00
N SER A 93 -15.97 10.02 -0.66
CA SER A 93 -16.00 11.47 -0.44
C SER A 93 -15.06 11.92 0.69
N SER A 94 -14.98 11.18 1.81
CA SER A 94 -14.06 11.54 2.89
C SER A 94 -12.61 11.39 2.47
N GLN A 95 -12.29 10.37 1.65
CA GLN A 95 -10.94 10.15 1.12
C GLN A 95 -10.51 11.25 0.16
N LEU A 96 -11.41 11.68 -0.74
CA LEU A 96 -11.18 12.81 -1.64
C LEU A 96 -11.00 14.12 -0.86
N ASN A 97 -11.89 14.38 0.09
CA ASN A 97 -11.81 15.57 0.95
C ASN A 97 -10.53 15.60 1.78
N TYR A 98 -10.01 14.45 2.21
CA TYR A 98 -8.74 14.37 2.91
C TYR A 98 -7.58 14.92 2.05
N LEU A 99 -7.51 14.56 0.78
CA LEU A 99 -6.47 15.08 -0.13
C LEU A 99 -6.66 16.58 -0.40
N GLU A 100 -7.89 17.04 -0.57
CA GLU A 100 -8.19 18.47 -0.73
C GLU A 100 -7.85 19.30 0.51
N ASN A 101 -8.06 18.74 1.70
CA ASN A 101 -7.63 19.37 2.96
C ASN A 101 -6.10 19.50 3.04
N ILE A 102 -5.35 18.51 2.56
CA ILE A 102 -3.88 18.64 2.44
C ILE A 102 -3.55 19.75 1.46
N ARG A 103 -4.12 19.73 0.24
CA ARG A 103 -3.86 20.70 -0.82
C ARG A 103 -4.08 22.15 -0.35
N ASN A 104 -5.13 22.38 0.43
CA ASN A 104 -5.50 23.71 0.94
C ASN A 104 -4.81 24.07 2.26
N GLY A 105 -3.96 23.19 2.80
CA GLY A 105 -3.20 23.41 4.03
C GLY A 105 -4.03 23.38 5.32
N SER A 106 -5.24 22.82 5.28
CA SER A 106 -6.07 22.62 6.49
C SER A 106 -5.68 21.36 7.27
N ALA A 107 -4.90 20.45 6.67
CA ALA A 107 -4.37 19.27 7.34
C ALA A 107 -3.18 19.61 8.26
N LYS A 108 -3.42 19.62 9.58
CA LYS A 108 -2.40 19.98 10.58
C LYS A 108 -1.16 19.09 10.50
N GLY A 109 0.01 19.72 10.35
CA GLY A 109 1.31 19.06 10.35
C GLY A 109 1.68 18.36 9.03
N VAL A 110 0.79 18.40 8.03
CA VAL A 110 1.03 17.84 6.70
C VAL A 110 1.36 18.98 5.75
N SER A 111 2.42 18.86 4.95
CA SER A 111 2.79 19.93 4.02
C SER A 111 1.84 19.96 2.82
N PRO A 112 1.29 21.14 2.42
CA PRO A 112 0.30 21.20 1.35
C PRO A 112 0.82 20.69 0.00
N TRP A 113 2.11 20.90 -0.27
CA TRP A 113 2.72 20.50 -1.53
C TRP A 113 2.79 18.98 -1.70
N TRP A 114 2.74 18.19 -0.62
CA TRP A 114 2.69 16.73 -0.69
C TRP A 114 1.45 16.23 -1.44
N ALA A 115 0.35 16.99 -1.46
CA ALA A 115 -0.84 16.65 -2.23
C ALA A 115 -0.55 16.50 -3.74
N SER A 116 0.48 17.18 -4.27
CA SER A 116 0.89 17.02 -5.67
C SER A 116 1.58 15.68 -5.96
N LYS A 117 2.03 14.98 -4.92
CA LYS A 117 2.72 13.69 -5.00
C LYS A 117 1.81 12.51 -4.64
N ILE A 118 0.55 12.77 -4.28
CA ILE A 118 -0.42 11.75 -3.86
C ILE A 118 -1.51 11.68 -4.93
N HIS A 119 -1.68 10.50 -5.52
CA HIS A 119 -2.68 10.23 -6.54
C HIS A 119 -3.70 9.24 -5.99
N LEU A 120 -4.94 9.69 -5.77
CA LEU A 120 -6.05 8.79 -5.44
C LEU A 120 -6.59 8.16 -6.73
N ILE A 121 -6.74 6.84 -6.75
CA ILE A 121 -7.20 6.07 -7.91
C ILE A 121 -8.34 5.14 -7.49
N GLU A 122 -9.40 5.10 -8.30
CA GLU A 122 -10.48 4.13 -8.13
C GLU A 122 -10.00 2.71 -8.46
N PRO A 123 -10.23 1.73 -7.59
CA PRO A 123 -9.87 0.36 -7.88
C PRO A 123 -10.77 -0.23 -8.98
N PRO A 124 -10.28 -1.22 -9.75
CA PRO A 124 -11.13 -1.97 -10.68
C PRO A 124 -12.29 -2.63 -9.93
N VAL A 125 -13.48 -2.68 -10.57
CA VAL A 125 -14.68 -3.33 -10.02
C VAL A 125 -14.40 -4.77 -9.59
N SER A 126 -13.55 -5.49 -10.34
CA SER A 126 -13.12 -6.86 -10.04
C SER A 126 -12.36 -7.02 -8.73
N THR A 127 -11.89 -5.94 -8.11
CA THR A 127 -11.13 -5.94 -6.86
C THR A 127 -11.94 -5.47 -5.65
N LEU A 128 -13.20 -5.07 -5.87
CA LEU A 128 -14.10 -4.64 -4.80
C LEU A 128 -14.47 -5.83 -3.89
N GLY A 129 -14.53 -5.60 -2.58
CA GLY A 129 -14.89 -6.61 -1.58
C GLY A 129 -13.82 -7.69 -1.34
N ILE A 130 -12.61 -7.55 -1.89
CA ILE A 130 -11.51 -8.48 -1.59
C ILE A 130 -10.89 -8.12 -0.23
N SER A 131 -10.94 -9.05 0.72
CA SER A 131 -10.39 -8.87 2.07
C SER A 131 -9.57 -10.09 2.52
N SER A 132 -8.32 -9.84 2.91
CA SER A 132 -7.46 -10.89 3.47
C SER A 132 -7.98 -11.43 4.80
N THR A 133 -8.72 -10.61 5.57
CA THR A 133 -9.35 -11.06 6.82
C THR A 133 -10.45 -12.07 6.52
N VAL A 134 -11.36 -11.75 5.60
CA VAL A 134 -12.42 -12.68 5.17
C VAL A 134 -11.83 -13.97 4.63
N ALA A 135 -10.79 -13.90 3.79
CA ALA A 135 -10.12 -15.09 3.26
C ALA A 135 -9.51 -15.96 4.38
N ARG A 136 -8.87 -15.37 5.39
CA ARG A 136 -8.32 -16.12 6.54
C ARG A 136 -9.42 -16.71 7.42
N ASP A 137 -10.53 -16.01 7.61
CA ASP A 137 -11.64 -16.49 8.43
C ASP A 137 -12.33 -17.69 7.74
N LEU A 138 -12.54 -17.61 6.42
CA LEU A 138 -13.01 -18.73 5.60
C LEU A 138 -12.07 -19.93 5.67
N LEU A 139 -10.75 -19.70 5.57
CA LEU A 139 -9.75 -20.76 5.70
C LEU A 139 -9.82 -21.44 7.06
N LYS A 140 -10.05 -20.70 8.16
CA LYS A 140 -10.11 -21.22 9.54
C LYS A 140 -11.40 -21.97 9.87
N GLN A 141 -12.50 -21.61 9.22
CA GLN A 141 -13.80 -22.27 9.43
C GLN A 141 -13.82 -23.70 8.87
N GLY A 142 -12.87 -24.06 7.99
CA GLY A 142 -12.74 -25.42 7.45
C GLY A 142 -13.80 -25.80 6.40
N ASP A 143 -14.87 -25.02 6.28
CA ASP A 143 -16.01 -25.27 5.39
C ASP A 143 -15.94 -24.50 4.05
N ALA A 144 -14.92 -23.66 3.86
CA ALA A 144 -14.78 -22.91 2.63
C ALA A 144 -14.31 -23.83 1.49
N ASP A 145 -15.18 -24.05 0.51
CA ASP A 145 -14.80 -24.74 -0.72
C ASP A 145 -13.75 -23.92 -1.50
N ARG A 146 -13.00 -24.61 -2.36
CA ARG A 146 -11.91 -24.00 -3.16
C ARG A 146 -12.41 -22.83 -4.01
N GLN A 147 -13.59 -22.95 -4.61
CA GLN A 147 -14.16 -21.93 -5.50
C GLN A 147 -14.50 -20.65 -4.72
N SER A 148 -14.97 -20.78 -3.49
CA SER A 148 -15.20 -19.67 -2.56
C SER A 148 -13.92 -18.92 -2.20
N LEU A 149 -12.77 -19.61 -2.15
CA LEU A 149 -11.45 -19.02 -1.86
C LEU A 149 -10.77 -18.39 -3.09
N GLU A 150 -11.02 -18.92 -4.28
CA GLU A 150 -10.48 -18.41 -5.55
C GLU A 150 -10.94 -16.97 -5.87
N LYS A 151 -12.04 -16.49 -5.25
CA LYS A 151 -12.42 -15.07 -5.29
C LYS A 151 -11.37 -14.14 -4.67
N TYR A 152 -10.62 -14.62 -3.68
CA TYR A 152 -9.75 -13.77 -2.85
C TYR A 152 -8.27 -13.89 -3.19
N MET A 153 -7.86 -14.90 -3.96
CA MET A 153 -6.46 -15.17 -4.25
C MET A 153 -6.27 -15.96 -5.55
N LEU A 154 -5.09 -15.83 -6.15
CA LEU A 154 -4.72 -16.59 -7.34
C LEU A 154 -4.62 -18.09 -7.01
N PRO A 155 -4.92 -18.99 -7.97
CA PRO A 155 -4.87 -20.44 -7.74
C PRO A 155 -3.55 -20.94 -7.15
N GLY A 156 -2.41 -20.48 -7.67
CA GLY A 156 -1.10 -20.88 -7.14
C GLY A 156 -0.81 -20.39 -5.71
N VAL A 157 -1.43 -19.28 -5.29
CA VAL A 157 -1.36 -18.82 -3.89
C VAL A 157 -2.22 -19.70 -3.00
N LEU A 158 -3.40 -20.10 -3.47
CA LEU A 158 -4.28 -21.02 -2.75
C LEU A 158 -3.64 -22.40 -2.58
N ASP A 159 -3.03 -22.94 -3.64
CA ASP A 159 -2.31 -24.22 -3.59
C ASP A 159 -1.21 -24.18 -2.52
N TYR A 160 -0.40 -23.11 -2.51
CA TYR A 160 0.64 -22.93 -1.51
C TYR A 160 0.08 -22.86 -0.08
N ILE A 161 -1.03 -22.14 0.12
CA ILE A 161 -1.66 -22.01 1.44
C ILE A 161 -2.19 -23.36 1.93
N LEU A 162 -2.86 -24.13 1.06
CA LEU A 162 -3.38 -25.46 1.40
C LEU A 162 -2.25 -26.46 1.67
N GLU A 163 -1.14 -26.37 0.95
CA GLU A 163 0.03 -27.25 1.13
C GLU A 163 0.81 -26.92 2.42
N LYS A 164 1.12 -25.64 2.66
CA LYS A 164 1.99 -25.21 3.77
C LYS A 164 1.25 -24.87 5.05
N ASN A 165 -0.06 -24.73 4.97
CA ASN A 165 -0.96 -24.42 6.08
C ASN A 165 -0.48 -23.28 7.02
N PRO A 166 -0.08 -22.10 6.49
CA PRO A 166 0.57 -21.06 7.29
C PRO A 166 -0.36 -20.28 8.25
N TYR A 167 -1.65 -20.58 8.25
CA TYR A 167 -2.67 -19.88 9.04
C TYR A 167 -3.28 -20.71 10.17
N TYR A 168 -2.65 -21.85 10.48
CA TYR A 168 -2.99 -22.78 11.54
C TYR A 168 -1.79 -23.04 12.45
#